data_AF-A0A067S5I0-F1
#
_entry.id   AF-A0A067S5I0-F1
#
_cell.length_a   1.000
_cell.length_b   1.000
_cell.length_c   1.000
_cell.angle_alpha   90.00
_cell.angle_beta   90.00
_cell.angle_gamma   90.00
#
_symmetry.space_group_name_H-M   'P 1'
#
loop_
_entity.id
_entity.type
_entity.pdbx_description
1 polymer ?
#
loop_
_entity_poly.entity_id
_entity_poly.type
_entity_poly.pdbx_seq_one_letter_code
_entity_poly.pdbx_strand_id
1 'polypeptide(L)'
;MCAMRLDRDPLLSDGQRAMYASAMSAMPPVTGLKCHACERKPEGNEDYPRCAKCRMMAYCSRECQKKDWPTHKLWCSQRPEPDKQRKFVLKCFGRIGLDLDFNLYLQMSIAEAFFDIFSQSSNADRKMWVFAVNIFLCPVKEEHIAALASPDIPLGALLRVPMVGKLMASKFVDISDQEQYPLHPSIRDNWQKLRDTADDGDMANVILTVVIFKYLGTQFFVAFNPVPCDVLVEINRKRELEKNETPGSVGHIDRWLQELKDSKGGKLVCPLGDKDKAFFRIGDLAAASPPPPL
;
A
#
# COMPACT_ATOMS: atom_id res chain seq x y z
N MET A 1 -17.39 -2.44 -15.41
CA MET A 1 -17.18 -2.41 -13.94
C MET A 1 -17.39 -3.82 -13.41
N CYS A 2 -16.34 -4.52 -12.99
CA CYS A 2 -16.46 -5.81 -12.30
C CYS A 2 -16.39 -5.50 -10.81
N ALA A 3 -17.54 -5.54 -10.12
CA ALA A 3 -17.56 -5.43 -8.67
C ALA A 3 -16.89 -6.69 -8.09
N MET A 4 -15.69 -6.54 -7.54
CA MET A 4 -15.06 -7.58 -6.73
C MET A 4 -15.83 -7.63 -5.41
N ARG A 5 -16.92 -8.41 -5.36
CA ARG A 5 -17.66 -8.64 -4.12
C ARG A 5 -16.85 -9.59 -3.23
N LEU A 6 -16.19 -9.02 -2.24
CA LEU A 6 -15.75 -9.74 -1.05
C LEU A 6 -16.99 -10.15 -0.25
N ASP A 7 -16.93 -11.29 0.43
CA ASP A 7 -17.91 -11.55 1.48
C ASP A 7 -17.66 -10.50 2.57
N ARG A 8 -18.71 -9.77 2.95
CA ARG A 8 -18.60 -8.63 3.87
C ARG A 8 -18.00 -9.11 5.18
N ASP A 9 -16.94 -8.47 5.66
CA ASP A 9 -16.44 -8.75 7.01
C ASP A 9 -17.54 -8.40 8.03
N PRO A 10 -17.99 -9.38 8.84
CA PRO A 10 -19.06 -9.18 9.81
C PRO A 10 -18.68 -8.18 10.94
N LEU A 11 -17.42 -7.76 11.04
CA LEU A 11 -16.93 -6.86 12.09
C LEU A 11 -17.07 -5.36 11.75
N LEU A 12 -17.49 -5.02 10.53
CA LEU A 12 -17.63 -3.63 10.07
C LEU A 12 -19.09 -3.23 9.92
N SER A 13 -19.56 -2.36 10.82
CA SER A 13 -20.92 -1.80 10.75
C SER A 13 -21.07 -0.82 9.58
N ASP A 14 -22.30 -0.67 9.07
CA ASP A 14 -22.62 0.30 8.01
C ASP A 14 -22.25 1.74 8.42
N GLY A 15 -22.32 2.06 9.72
CA GLY A 15 -21.90 3.35 10.26
C GLY A 15 -20.40 3.63 10.09
N GLN A 16 -19.54 2.63 10.33
CA GLN A 16 -18.09 2.78 10.15
C GLN A 16 -17.73 2.98 8.67
N ARG A 17 -18.41 2.28 7.76
CA ARG A 17 -18.24 2.47 6.31
C ARG A 17 -18.67 3.87 5.88
N ALA A 18 -19.81 4.34 6.37
CA ALA A 18 -20.32 5.68 6.06
C ALA A 18 -19.37 6.78 6.57
N MET A 19 -18.85 6.64 7.80
CA MET A 19 -17.88 7.57 8.37
C MET A 19 -16.59 7.61 7.55
N TYR A 20 -16.04 6.44 7.19
CA TYR A 20 -14.85 6.37 6.35
C TYR A 20 -15.10 6.93 4.94
N ALA A 21 -16.24 6.63 4.33
CA ALA A 21 -16.64 7.18 3.04
C ALA A 21 -16.76 8.72 3.08
N SER A 22 -17.30 9.27 4.18
CA SER A 22 -17.38 10.70 4.42
C SER A 22 -15.98 11.33 4.51
N ALA A 23 -15.09 10.76 5.33
CA ALA A 23 -13.70 11.22 5.43
C ALA A 23 -12.96 11.14 4.08
N MET A 24 -13.15 10.06 3.32
CA MET A 24 -12.61 9.92 1.95
C MET A 24 -13.15 10.95 0.97
N SER A 25 -14.44 11.30 1.08
CA SER A 25 -15.09 12.26 0.18
C SER A 25 -14.73 13.70 0.52
N ALA A 26 -14.38 13.98 1.78
CA ALA A 26 -13.89 15.27 2.24
C ALA A 26 -12.42 15.50 1.91
N MET A 27 -11.64 14.43 1.73
CA MET A 27 -10.29 14.57 1.16
C MET A 27 -10.40 15.03 -0.29
N PRO A 28 -9.60 16.04 -0.70
CA PRO A 28 -9.57 16.43 -2.09
C PRO A 28 -9.17 15.19 -2.86
N PRO A 29 -9.91 14.83 -3.93
CA PRO A 29 -9.55 13.66 -4.68
C PRO A 29 -8.08 13.78 -5.07
N VAL A 30 -7.35 12.67 -4.99
CA VAL A 30 -6.07 12.53 -5.68
C VAL A 30 -6.35 12.44 -7.20
N THR A 31 -7.34 13.20 -7.70
CA THR A 31 -7.67 13.34 -9.10
C THR A 31 -6.61 14.19 -9.74
N GLY A 32 -6.22 13.76 -10.94
CA GLY A 32 -5.42 14.56 -11.83
C GLY A 32 -4.13 14.99 -11.20
N LEU A 33 -3.20 14.03 -11.02
CA LEU A 33 -1.78 14.36 -10.84
C LEU A 33 -1.48 15.55 -11.75
N LYS A 34 -1.21 16.71 -11.14
CA LYS A 34 -0.87 17.90 -11.91
C LYS A 34 0.28 17.53 -12.83
N CYS A 35 0.30 18.10 -14.03
CA CYS A 35 1.37 17.83 -14.96
C CYS A 35 2.69 18.09 -14.25
N HIS A 36 3.56 17.09 -14.12
CA HIS A 36 4.76 17.27 -13.30
C HIS A 36 5.70 18.34 -13.85
N ALA A 37 5.63 18.61 -15.16
CA ALA A 37 6.50 19.57 -15.83
C ALA A 37 5.97 21.02 -15.88
N CYS A 38 4.65 21.23 -15.77
CA CYS A 38 4.05 22.57 -15.89
C CYS A 38 2.97 22.88 -14.85
N GLU A 39 2.72 21.95 -13.94
CA GLU A 39 1.83 22.07 -12.80
C GLU A 39 0.35 22.32 -13.09
N ARG A 40 -0.03 22.37 -14.38
CA ARG A 40 -1.45 22.42 -14.78
C ARG A 40 -2.20 21.23 -14.21
N LYS A 41 -3.45 21.46 -13.81
CA LYS A 41 -4.38 20.40 -13.39
C LYS A 41 -5.22 19.98 -14.61
N PRO A 42 -5.67 18.73 -14.70
CA PRO A 42 -6.61 18.36 -15.74
C PRO A 42 -7.90 19.16 -15.66
N GLU A 43 -8.50 19.44 -16.81
CA GLU A 43 -9.80 20.10 -16.91
C GLU A 43 -10.89 19.03 -16.91
N GLY A 44 -11.89 19.18 -16.03
CA GLY A 44 -12.98 18.21 -15.88
C GLY A 44 -12.59 16.94 -15.12
N ASN A 45 -13.26 15.82 -15.42
CA ASN A 45 -13.08 14.53 -14.73
C ASN A 45 -12.04 13.60 -15.40
N GLU A 46 -11.21 14.11 -16.31
CA GLU A 46 -10.20 13.30 -17.01
C GLU A 46 -8.83 13.37 -16.32
N ASP A 47 -8.14 12.24 -16.18
CA ASP A 47 -6.77 12.19 -15.66
C ASP A 47 -5.74 12.41 -16.78
N TYR A 48 -4.64 13.10 -16.49
CA TYR A 48 -3.51 13.15 -17.41
C TYR A 48 -2.86 11.76 -17.62
N PRO A 49 -2.35 11.49 -18.83
CA PRO A 49 -1.64 10.25 -19.10
C PRO A 49 -0.42 10.12 -18.18
N ARG A 50 -0.30 8.94 -17.56
CA ARG A 50 0.82 8.62 -16.68
C ARG A 50 2.01 8.09 -17.47
N CYS A 51 3.22 8.31 -16.96
CA CYS A 51 4.44 7.72 -17.52
C CYS A 51 4.26 6.20 -17.70
N ALA A 52 4.44 5.71 -18.93
CA ALA A 52 4.22 4.30 -19.25
C ALA A 52 5.10 3.35 -18.42
N LYS A 53 6.30 3.80 -18.02
CA LYS A 53 7.27 3.01 -17.25
C LYS A 53 6.97 3.01 -15.75
N CYS A 54 6.95 4.17 -15.10
CA CYS A 54 6.81 4.24 -13.64
C CYS A 54 5.37 4.35 -13.14
N ARG A 55 4.45 4.83 -14.00
CA ARG A 55 3.03 5.15 -13.70
C ARG A 55 2.80 6.11 -12.52
N MET A 56 3.85 6.74 -11.98
CA MET A 56 3.75 7.65 -10.84
C MET A 56 3.53 9.10 -11.23
N MET A 57 4.03 9.51 -12.40
CA MET A 57 3.94 10.90 -12.86
C MET A 57 2.94 10.99 -13.98
N ALA A 58 2.17 12.07 -13.99
CA ALA A 58 1.29 12.40 -15.08
C ALA A 58 1.76 13.67 -15.79
N TYR A 59 1.51 13.72 -17.10
CA TYR A 59 1.88 14.85 -17.94
C TYR A 59 0.70 15.23 -18.81
N CYS A 60 0.40 16.52 -18.93
CA CYS A 60 -0.66 16.98 -19.82
C CYS A 60 -0.36 16.68 -21.30
N SER A 61 0.91 16.48 -21.66
CA SER A 61 1.33 16.19 -23.02
C SER A 61 2.68 15.47 -23.06
N ARG A 62 3.03 14.91 -24.23
CA ARG A 62 4.35 14.28 -24.47
C ARG A 62 5.49 15.29 -24.38
N GLU A 63 5.25 16.55 -24.71
CA GLU A 63 6.22 17.64 -24.64
C GLU A 63 6.59 17.92 -23.19
N CYS A 64 5.60 17.96 -22.29
CA CYS A 64 5.83 18.07 -20.86
C CYS A 64 6.63 16.89 -20.31
N GLN A 65 6.31 15.65 -20.73
CA GLN A 65 7.11 14.48 -20.34
C GLN A 65 8.56 14.59 -20.81
N LYS A 66 8.81 15.03 -22.06
CA LYS A 66 10.16 15.20 -22.60
C LYS A 66 10.94 16.30 -21.87
N LYS A 67 10.27 17.40 -21.51
CA LYS A 67 10.88 18.52 -20.77
C LYS A 67 11.37 18.07 -19.39
N ASP A 68 10.59 17.25 -18.71
CA ASP A 68 10.94 16.70 -17.39
C ASP A 68 11.84 15.45 -17.48
N TRP A 69 12.02 14.85 -18.66
CA TRP A 69 12.80 13.61 -18.80
C TRP A 69 14.24 13.67 -18.23
N PRO A 70 15.02 14.76 -18.36
CA PRO A 70 16.38 14.83 -17.82
C PRO A 70 16.46 14.58 -16.31
N THR A 71 15.48 15.06 -15.55
CA THR A 71 15.33 14.88 -14.10
C THR A 71 14.58 13.59 -13.79
N HIS A 72 13.46 13.33 -14.49
CA HIS A 72 12.63 12.15 -14.31
C HIS A 72 13.38 10.83 -14.49
N LYS A 73 14.24 10.75 -15.51
CA LYS A 73 14.92 9.50 -15.89
C LYS A 73 15.78 8.93 -14.77
N LEU A 74 16.32 9.77 -13.88
CA LEU A 74 17.21 9.36 -12.81
C LEU A 74 16.53 8.38 -11.85
N TRP A 75 15.26 8.59 -11.55
CA TRP A 75 14.46 7.74 -10.67
C TRP A 75 13.44 6.88 -11.42
N CYS A 76 13.06 7.27 -12.64
CA CYS A 76 12.27 6.41 -13.52
C CYS A 76 13.05 5.16 -13.97
N SER A 77 14.37 5.27 -14.12
CA SER A 77 15.23 4.18 -14.62
C SER A 77 15.73 3.22 -13.53
N GLN A 78 15.68 3.63 -12.26
CA GLN A 78 15.92 2.77 -11.10
C GLN A 78 14.89 1.64 -10.96
N ARG A 79 13.81 1.68 -11.76
CA ARG A 79 12.84 0.60 -11.84
C ARG A 79 13.18 -0.31 -13.03
N PRO A 80 13.60 -1.57 -12.80
CA PRO A 80 13.83 -2.52 -13.88
C PRO A 80 12.53 -2.75 -14.66
N GLU A 81 12.66 -3.18 -15.93
CA GLU A 81 11.50 -3.61 -16.72
C GLU A 81 10.72 -4.63 -15.90
N PRO A 82 9.41 -4.40 -15.65
CA PRO A 82 8.69 -5.25 -14.73
C PRO A 82 8.56 -6.66 -15.32
N ASP A 83 9.00 -7.65 -14.54
CA ASP A 83 8.73 -9.06 -14.82
C ASP A 83 7.21 -9.33 -14.82
N LYS A 84 6.83 -10.54 -15.25
CA LYS A 84 5.41 -10.90 -15.39
C LYS A 84 4.65 -10.73 -14.08
N GLN A 85 5.29 -11.03 -12.96
CA GLN A 85 4.73 -10.97 -11.62
C GLN A 85 4.56 -9.53 -11.15
N ARG A 86 5.54 -8.67 -11.36
CA ARG A 86 5.42 -7.23 -11.09
C ARG A 86 4.34 -6.58 -11.93
N LYS A 87 4.21 -6.95 -13.21
CA LYS A 87 3.10 -6.49 -14.08
C LYS A 87 1.75 -6.91 -13.49
N PHE A 88 1.67 -8.12 -12.96
CA PHE A 88 0.48 -8.62 -12.27
C PHE A 88 0.16 -7.80 -11.00
N VAL A 89 1.13 -7.57 -10.11
CA VAL A 89 0.94 -6.77 -8.88
C VAL A 89 0.49 -5.34 -9.21
N LEU A 90 1.15 -4.69 -10.17
CA LEU A 90 0.78 -3.36 -10.65
C LEU A 90 -0.65 -3.31 -11.20
N LYS A 91 -1.07 -4.36 -11.92
CA LYS A 91 -2.44 -4.46 -12.46
C LYS A 91 -3.47 -4.66 -11.35
N CYS A 92 -3.13 -5.42 -10.30
CA CYS A 92 -3.99 -5.60 -9.14
C CYS A 92 -4.18 -4.26 -8.42
N PHE A 93 -3.09 -3.61 -8.02
CA PHE A 93 -3.18 -2.33 -7.29
C PHE A 93 -3.73 -1.17 -8.11
N GLY A 94 -3.59 -1.20 -9.45
CA GLY A 94 -4.28 -0.25 -10.32
C GLY A 94 -5.81 -0.36 -10.27
N ARG A 95 -6.37 -1.50 -9.84
CA ARG A 95 -7.81 -1.70 -9.63
C ARG A 95 -8.22 -1.45 -8.19
N ILE A 96 -7.34 -1.82 -7.26
CA ILE A 96 -7.61 -1.89 -5.82
C ILE A 96 -7.38 -0.55 -5.12
N GLY A 97 -6.46 0.29 -5.63
CA GLY A 97 -6.15 1.57 -4.98
C GLY A 97 -7.34 2.53 -4.85
N LEU A 98 -8.38 2.35 -5.67
CA LEU A 98 -9.63 3.12 -5.62
C LEU A 98 -10.78 2.35 -4.95
N ASP A 99 -10.52 1.15 -4.45
CA ASP A 99 -11.51 0.35 -3.75
C ASP A 99 -11.67 0.86 -2.32
N LEU A 100 -12.90 1.26 -1.98
CA LEU A 100 -13.18 1.87 -0.68
C LEU A 100 -12.97 0.88 0.47
N ASP A 101 -13.35 -0.39 0.27
CA ASP A 101 -13.18 -1.43 1.28
C ASP A 101 -11.69 -1.71 1.50
N PHE A 102 -10.87 -1.78 0.44
CA PHE A 102 -9.41 -1.89 0.60
C PHE A 102 -8.84 -0.79 1.48
N ASN A 103 -9.21 0.46 1.20
CA ASN A 103 -8.69 1.61 1.93
C ASN A 103 -9.17 1.63 3.39
N LEU A 104 -10.39 1.16 3.67
CA LEU A 104 -10.90 0.97 5.03
C LEU A 104 -10.14 -0.13 5.78
N TYR A 105 -9.89 -1.28 5.15
CA TYR A 105 -9.14 -2.39 5.78
C TYR A 105 -7.68 -2.00 6.01
N LEU A 106 -7.09 -1.24 5.09
CA LEU A 106 -5.78 -0.64 5.27
C LEU A 106 -5.76 0.29 6.49
N GLN A 107 -6.75 1.19 6.60
CA GLN A 107 -6.90 2.09 7.73
C GLN A 107 -6.96 1.34 9.06
N MET A 108 -7.82 0.33 9.16
CA MET A 108 -7.97 -0.47 10.38
C MET A 108 -6.67 -1.19 10.74
N SER A 109 -5.99 -1.78 9.75
CA SER A 109 -4.73 -2.49 9.97
C SER A 109 -3.66 -1.56 10.56
N ILE A 110 -3.58 -0.30 10.08
CA ILE A 110 -2.63 0.70 10.60
C ILE A 110 -3.05 1.15 11.99
N ALA A 111 -4.33 1.48 12.17
CA ALA A 111 -4.87 1.95 13.45
C ALA A 111 -4.65 0.92 14.56
N GLU A 112 -4.85 -0.38 14.28
CA GLU A 112 -4.62 -1.45 15.24
C GLU A 112 -3.13 -1.69 15.51
N ALA A 113 -2.31 -1.73 14.45
CA ALA A 113 -0.87 -2.01 14.57
C ALA A 113 -0.10 -0.90 15.31
N PHE A 114 -0.56 0.35 15.18
CA PHE A 114 0.11 1.53 15.75
C PHE A 114 -0.74 2.26 16.79
N PHE A 115 -1.77 1.61 17.33
CA PHE A 115 -2.70 2.20 18.31
C PHE A 115 -1.99 2.89 19.48
N ASP A 116 -1.04 2.19 20.11
CA ASP A 116 -0.35 2.69 21.30
C ASP A 116 0.51 3.92 20.97
N ILE A 117 1.17 3.89 19.81
CA ILE A 117 2.00 5.00 19.32
C ILE A 117 1.13 6.23 19.00
N PHE A 118 0.01 6.03 18.31
CA PHE A 118 -0.91 7.12 17.99
C PHE A 118 -1.56 7.72 19.23
N SER A 119 -1.95 6.89 20.20
CA SER A 119 -2.65 7.35 21.41
C SER A 119 -1.75 8.09 22.39
N GLN A 120 -0.44 7.78 22.42
CA GLN A 120 0.52 8.40 23.33
C GLN A 120 1.20 9.64 22.74
N SER A 121 1.16 9.82 21.42
CA SER A 121 1.82 10.91 20.72
C SER A 121 1.00 12.20 20.78
N SER A 122 1.50 13.21 21.49
CA SER A 122 0.83 14.51 21.67
C SER A 122 0.64 15.32 20.38
N ASN A 123 1.37 14.99 19.31
CA ASN A 123 1.29 15.60 17.99
C ASN A 123 0.96 14.57 16.88
N ALA A 124 0.26 13.47 17.22
CA ALA A 124 -0.03 12.39 16.28
C ALA A 124 -0.75 12.87 15.02
N ASP A 125 -1.65 13.85 15.13
CA ASP A 125 -2.43 14.47 14.06
C ASP A 125 -1.60 15.40 13.14
N ARG A 126 -0.45 15.87 13.63
CA ARG A 126 0.46 16.79 12.93
C ARG A 126 1.69 16.11 12.34
N LYS A 127 2.10 14.96 12.88
CA LYS A 127 3.25 14.22 12.39
C LYS A 127 2.93 13.51 11.07
N MET A 128 3.86 13.56 10.11
CA MET A 128 3.81 12.74 8.91
C MET A 128 4.22 11.31 9.24
N TRP A 129 3.23 10.44 9.46
CA TRP A 129 3.46 9.02 9.67
C TRP A 129 3.63 8.31 8.34
N VAL A 130 4.72 7.55 8.21
CA VAL A 130 5.05 6.84 6.97
C VAL A 130 5.27 5.38 7.31
N PHE A 131 4.48 4.50 6.70
CA PHE A 131 4.57 3.06 6.88
C PHE A 131 4.99 2.38 5.58
N ALA A 132 5.92 1.45 5.66
CA ALA A 132 6.26 0.56 4.55
C ALA A 132 5.58 -0.80 4.75
N VAL A 133 5.08 -1.37 3.66
CA VAL A 133 4.56 -2.74 3.61
C VAL A 133 5.05 -3.43 2.35
N ASN A 134 5.57 -4.65 2.48
CA ASN A 134 5.93 -5.47 1.34
C ASN A 134 4.72 -6.32 0.93
N ILE A 135 4.31 -6.19 -0.32
CA ILE A 135 3.46 -7.15 -1.00
C ILE A 135 4.35 -8.25 -1.56
N PHE A 136 3.93 -9.50 -1.41
CA PHE A 136 4.67 -10.64 -1.92
C PHE A 136 3.73 -11.77 -2.35
N LEU A 137 4.27 -12.72 -3.12
CA LEU A 137 3.55 -13.92 -3.53
C LEU A 137 3.88 -15.06 -2.56
N CYS A 138 2.88 -15.50 -1.81
CA CYS A 138 2.97 -16.68 -0.95
C CYS A 138 2.48 -17.92 -1.71
N PRO A 139 3.25 -19.03 -1.76
CA PRO A 139 2.80 -20.25 -2.43
C PRO A 139 1.45 -20.74 -1.90
N VAL A 140 0.60 -21.23 -2.79
CA VAL A 140 -0.73 -21.75 -2.40
C VAL A 140 -0.62 -23.13 -1.74
N LYS A 141 0.35 -23.94 -2.15
CA LYS A 141 0.53 -25.30 -1.62
C LYS A 141 1.45 -25.30 -0.40
N GLU A 142 1.04 -25.99 0.64
CA GLU A 142 1.80 -26.14 1.88
C GLU A 142 3.18 -26.79 1.65
N GLU A 143 3.26 -27.80 0.77
CA GLU A 143 4.53 -28.43 0.37
C GLU A 143 5.53 -27.42 -0.23
N HIS A 144 5.05 -26.42 -0.98
CA HIS A 144 5.89 -25.37 -1.55
C HIS A 144 6.30 -24.33 -0.51
N ILE A 145 5.41 -24.04 0.45
CA ILE A 145 5.72 -23.17 1.60
C ILE A 145 6.84 -23.82 2.43
N ALA A 146 6.65 -25.08 2.83
CA ALA A 146 7.63 -25.83 3.60
C ALA A 146 8.98 -25.93 2.86
N ALA A 147 8.94 -26.19 1.54
CA ALA A 147 10.16 -26.27 0.75
C ALA A 147 10.92 -24.93 0.66
N LEU A 148 10.22 -23.80 0.48
CA LEU A 148 10.87 -22.49 0.42
C LEU A 148 11.35 -21.98 1.78
N ALA A 149 10.69 -22.40 2.86
CA ALA A 149 11.08 -22.06 4.24
C ALA A 149 12.23 -22.93 4.77
N SER A 150 12.46 -24.11 4.20
CA SER A 150 13.52 -25.01 4.65
C SER A 150 14.91 -24.48 4.27
N PRO A 151 15.83 -24.32 5.24
CA PRO A 151 17.23 -23.98 4.95
C PRO A 151 17.98 -25.16 4.30
N ASP A 152 17.51 -26.39 4.49
CA ASP A 152 18.15 -27.61 4.00
C ASP A 152 17.95 -27.83 2.50
N ILE A 153 17.01 -27.13 1.88
CA ILE A 153 16.72 -27.22 0.45
C ILE A 153 17.36 -26.03 -0.29
N PRO A 154 18.40 -26.25 -1.12
CA PRO A 154 19.07 -25.18 -1.85
C PRO A 154 18.12 -24.42 -2.78
N LEU A 155 18.26 -23.08 -2.85
CA LEU A 155 17.36 -22.24 -3.66
C LEU A 155 17.39 -22.61 -5.13
N GLY A 156 18.58 -22.90 -5.64
CA GLY A 156 18.78 -23.34 -7.03
C GLY A 156 17.91 -24.54 -7.41
N ALA A 157 17.66 -25.47 -6.48
CA ALA A 157 16.80 -26.64 -6.71
C ALA A 157 15.32 -26.25 -6.88
N LEU A 158 14.89 -25.18 -6.20
CA LEU A 158 13.50 -24.73 -6.20
C LEU A 158 13.18 -23.74 -7.33
N LEU A 159 14.19 -23.12 -7.96
CA LEU A 159 13.97 -22.13 -9.03
C LEU A 159 13.19 -22.72 -10.22
N ARG A 160 13.43 -23.99 -10.57
CA ARG A 160 12.75 -24.67 -11.68
C ARG A 160 11.39 -25.28 -11.33
N VAL A 161 11.08 -25.42 -10.04
CA VAL A 161 9.81 -26.02 -9.59
C VAL A 161 8.65 -25.05 -9.89
N PRO A 162 7.64 -25.42 -10.68
CA PRO A 162 6.51 -24.53 -10.94
C PRO A 162 5.73 -24.27 -9.65
N MET A 163 5.62 -23.00 -9.26
CA MET A 163 4.89 -22.58 -8.08
C MET A 163 3.91 -21.48 -8.45
N VAL A 164 2.73 -21.52 -7.83
CA VAL A 164 1.70 -20.50 -7.96
C VAL A 164 1.43 -19.94 -6.57
N GLY A 165 1.27 -18.62 -6.49
CA GLY A 165 1.11 -17.90 -5.24
C GLY A 165 -0.07 -16.95 -5.24
N LYS A 166 -0.53 -16.66 -4.02
CA LYS A 166 -1.52 -15.63 -3.70
C LYS A 166 -0.81 -14.38 -3.18
N LEU A 167 -1.43 -13.22 -3.33
CA LEU A 167 -0.92 -11.98 -2.76
C LEU A 167 -1.05 -12.01 -1.23
N MET A 168 -0.02 -11.52 -0.56
CA MET A 168 0.02 -11.30 0.89
C MET A 168 0.76 -10.00 1.20
N ALA A 169 0.50 -9.43 2.37
CA ALA A 169 1.22 -8.29 2.89
C ALA A 169 2.15 -8.72 4.04
N SER A 170 3.29 -8.05 4.17
CA SER A 170 4.11 -8.14 5.38
C SER A 170 3.46 -7.33 6.50
N LYS A 171 4.05 -7.40 7.70
CA LYS A 171 3.76 -6.41 8.73
C LYS A 171 4.15 -5.01 8.22
N PHE A 172 3.45 -4.00 8.74
CA PHE A 172 3.81 -2.60 8.53
C PHE A 172 5.08 -2.27 9.32
N VAL A 173 5.95 -1.47 8.72
CA VAL A 173 7.16 -0.95 9.34
C VAL A 173 7.09 0.56 9.36
N ASP A 174 7.25 1.17 10.53
CA ASP A 174 7.36 2.62 10.66
C ASP A 174 8.69 3.10 10.06
N ILE A 175 8.60 3.93 9.02
CA ILE A 175 9.71 4.58 8.32
C ILE A 175 9.50 6.10 8.30
N SER A 176 8.88 6.64 9.35
CA SER A 176 8.58 8.08 9.46
C SER A 176 9.84 8.94 9.60
N ASP A 177 10.96 8.37 10.04
CA ASP A 177 12.26 9.06 10.10
C ASP A 177 12.74 9.40 8.67
N GLN A 178 12.69 10.70 8.34
CA GLN A 178 13.04 11.21 7.01
C GLN A 178 14.55 11.36 6.79
N GLU A 179 15.34 11.37 7.85
CA GLU A 179 16.81 11.35 7.75
C GLU A 179 17.28 9.95 7.37
N GLN A 180 16.70 8.93 8.01
CA GLN A 180 16.98 7.53 7.71
C GLN A 180 16.32 7.05 6.40
N TYR A 181 15.09 7.50 6.14
CA TYR A 181 14.28 7.07 4.99
C TYR A 181 13.75 8.27 4.20
N PRO A 182 14.61 8.97 3.44
CA PRO A 182 14.20 10.16 2.70
C PRO A 182 13.12 9.83 1.67
N LEU A 183 11.98 10.52 1.77
CA LEU A 183 10.89 10.40 0.81
C LEU A 183 11.10 11.23 -0.45
N HIS A 184 10.50 10.76 -1.55
CA HIS A 184 10.43 11.54 -2.78
C HIS A 184 9.65 12.85 -2.53
N PRO A 185 10.12 14.02 -3.02
CA PRO A 185 9.47 15.31 -2.78
C PRO A 185 7.96 15.31 -3.06
N SER A 186 7.54 14.68 -4.16
CA SER A 186 6.11 14.61 -4.51
C SER A 186 5.23 13.89 -3.48
N ILE A 187 5.78 12.95 -2.69
CA ILE A 187 5.02 12.29 -1.62
C ILE A 187 4.81 13.28 -0.47
N ARG A 188 5.86 14.04 -0.10
CA ARG A 188 5.80 15.07 0.93
C ARG A 188 4.85 16.19 0.54
N ASP A 189 4.95 16.70 -0.69
CA ASP A 189 4.07 17.77 -1.20
C ASP A 189 2.60 17.34 -1.19
N ASN A 190 2.31 16.10 -1.57
CA ASN A 190 0.96 15.55 -1.53
C ASN A 190 0.44 15.37 -0.10
N TRP A 191 1.27 14.86 0.81
CA TRP A 191 0.89 14.74 2.22
C TRP A 191 0.60 16.11 2.83
N GLN A 192 1.48 17.09 2.61
CA GLN A 192 1.32 18.45 3.14
C GLN A 192 0.02 19.06 2.64
N LYS A 193 -0.26 18.98 1.34
CA LYS A 193 -1.50 19.48 0.75
C LYS A 193 -2.75 18.84 1.38
N LEU A 194 -2.71 17.53 1.62
CA LEU A 194 -3.81 16.81 2.27
C LEU A 194 -3.98 17.26 3.73
N ARG A 195 -2.89 17.47 4.47
CA ARG A 195 -2.90 18.01 5.83
C ARG A 195 -3.48 19.43 5.87
N ASP A 196 -3.02 20.32 4.99
CA ASP A 196 -3.52 21.69 4.88
C ASP A 196 -5.03 21.69 4.59
N THR A 197 -5.47 20.83 3.66
CA THR A 197 -6.91 20.72 3.34
C THR A 197 -7.73 20.18 4.53
N ALA A 198 -7.17 19.25 5.30
CA ALA A 198 -7.83 18.72 6.49
C ALA A 198 -7.90 19.75 7.63
N ASP A 199 -6.94 20.69 7.68
CA ASP A 199 -6.92 21.81 8.63
C ASP A 199 -7.88 22.93 8.27
N ASP A 200 -8.02 23.22 6.98
CA ASP A 200 -8.96 24.23 6.47
C ASP A 200 -10.44 23.76 6.53
N GLY A 201 -10.65 22.46 6.72
CA GLY A 201 -11.97 21.84 6.87
C GLY A 201 -12.24 21.31 8.29
N ASP A 202 -13.33 20.56 8.45
CA ASP A 202 -13.74 19.99 9.74
C ASP A 202 -12.97 18.69 10.11
N MET A 203 -11.77 18.46 9.55
CA MET A 203 -10.98 17.22 9.73
C MET A 203 -9.74 17.40 10.62
N ALA A 204 -9.81 18.31 11.60
CA ALA A 204 -8.70 18.56 12.53
C ALA A 204 -8.29 17.31 13.34
N ASN A 205 -9.24 16.41 13.66
CA ASN A 205 -9.02 15.23 14.50
C ASN A 205 -8.71 13.95 13.68
N VAL A 206 -7.84 14.06 12.69
CA VAL A 206 -7.45 12.96 11.80
C VAL A 206 -5.93 12.84 11.78
N ILE A 207 -5.45 11.62 11.96
CA ILE A 207 -4.05 11.25 11.72
C ILE A 207 -3.92 10.89 10.24
N LEU A 208 -3.16 11.69 9.49
CA LEU A 208 -2.93 11.42 8.08
C LEU A 208 -1.67 10.59 7.86
N THR A 209 -1.85 9.35 7.40
CA THR A 209 -0.74 8.41 7.20
C THR A 209 -0.39 8.25 5.72
N VAL A 210 0.88 7.95 5.43
CA VAL A 210 1.40 7.58 4.11
C VAL A 210 1.81 6.12 4.15
N VAL A 211 1.30 5.31 3.23
CA VAL A 211 1.64 3.89 3.14
C VAL A 211 2.37 3.62 1.84
N ILE A 212 3.61 3.16 1.94
CA ILE A 212 4.47 2.80 0.82
C ILE A 212 4.42 1.30 0.60
N PHE A 213 3.79 0.91 -0.50
CA PHE A 213 3.72 -0.49 -0.92
C PHE A 213 4.93 -0.83 -1.78
N LYS A 214 5.68 -1.84 -1.33
CA LYS A 214 6.85 -2.38 -1.99
C LYS A 214 6.56 -3.77 -2.53
N TYR A 215 7.16 -4.13 -3.64
CA TYR A 215 7.14 -5.49 -4.17
C TYR A 215 8.56 -5.82 -4.62
N LEU A 216 9.10 -6.92 -4.07
CA LEU A 216 10.51 -7.30 -4.22
C LEU A 216 11.45 -6.12 -3.90
N GLY A 217 11.22 -5.47 -2.75
CA GLY A 217 11.98 -4.33 -2.25
C GLY A 217 11.76 -3.00 -2.98
N THR A 218 11.05 -2.99 -4.12
CA THR A 218 10.84 -1.74 -4.87
C THR A 218 9.46 -1.15 -4.59
N GLN A 219 9.39 0.13 -4.25
CA GLN A 219 8.13 0.87 -4.20
C GLN A 219 7.38 0.77 -5.54
N PHE A 220 6.08 0.50 -5.48
CA PHE A 220 5.23 0.44 -6.68
C PHE A 220 3.90 1.19 -6.51
N PHE A 221 3.45 1.42 -5.28
CA PHE A 221 2.21 2.12 -4.98
C PHE A 221 2.36 2.90 -3.66
N VAL A 222 1.63 4.01 -3.54
CA VAL A 222 1.57 4.85 -2.34
C VAL A 222 0.11 5.16 -2.08
N ALA A 223 -0.35 4.91 -0.86
CA ALA A 223 -1.67 5.32 -0.40
C ALA A 223 -1.54 6.43 0.66
N PHE A 224 -2.47 7.37 0.63
CA PHE A 224 -2.67 8.34 1.70
C PHE A 224 -3.95 7.92 2.42
N ASN A 225 -3.84 7.68 3.73
CA ASN A 225 -4.91 7.06 4.49
C ASN A 225 -5.16 7.86 5.78
N PRO A 226 -6.34 8.49 5.93
CA PRO A 226 -6.74 9.18 7.13
C PRO A 226 -7.23 8.17 8.16
N VAL A 227 -6.72 8.28 9.38
CA VAL A 227 -7.16 7.52 10.53
C VAL A 227 -7.87 8.49 11.48
N PRO A 228 -9.22 8.52 11.48
CA PRO A 228 -9.96 9.35 12.43
C PRO A 228 -9.72 8.89 13.87
N CYS A 229 -9.61 9.83 14.81
CA CYS A 229 -9.39 9.52 16.22
C CYS A 229 -10.51 8.65 16.83
N ASP A 230 -11.75 8.76 16.32
CA ASP A 230 -12.88 7.92 16.75
C ASP A 230 -12.64 6.42 16.51
N VAL A 231 -11.84 6.07 15.49
CA VAL A 231 -11.46 4.68 15.24
C VAL A 231 -10.52 4.17 16.34
N LEU A 232 -9.64 5.04 16.87
CA LEU A 232 -8.79 4.68 18.01
C LEU A 232 -9.64 4.45 19.27
N VAL A 233 -10.66 5.28 19.51
CA VAL A 233 -11.61 5.09 20.63
C VAL A 233 -12.30 3.73 20.54
N GLU A 234 -12.75 3.33 19.35
CA GLU A 234 -13.39 2.03 19.14
C GLU A 234 -12.42 0.86 19.33
N ILE A 235 -11.18 0.97 18.84
CA ILE A 235 -10.14 -0.03 19.08
C ILE A 235 -9.86 -0.19 20.58
N ASN A 236 -9.77 0.92 21.31
CA ASN A 236 -9.58 0.88 22.76
C ASN A 236 -10.73 0.17 23.46
N ARG A 237 -11.98 0.49 23.08
CA ARG A 237 -13.18 -0.16 23.60
C ARG A 237 -13.16 -1.68 23.36
N LYS A 238 -12.78 -2.12 22.15
CA LYS A 238 -12.64 -3.54 21.82
C LYS A 238 -11.55 -4.23 22.63
N ARG A 239 -10.34 -3.64 22.70
CA ARG A 239 -9.21 -4.17 23.50
C ARG A 239 -9.59 -4.40 24.97
N GLU A 240 -10.38 -3.49 25.55
CA GLU A 240 -10.86 -3.62 26.94
C GLU A 240 -11.89 -4.76 27.12
N LEU A 241 -12.73 -5.02 26.11
CA LEU A 241 -13.70 -6.13 26.12
C LEU A 241 -13.05 -7.49 25.85
N GLU A 242 -12.01 -7.52 25.02
CA GLU A 242 -11.33 -8.72 24.53
C GLU A 242 -10.20 -9.22 25.45
N LYS A 243 -10.04 -8.65 26.67
CA LYS A 243 -9.03 -9.05 27.68
C LYS A 243 -9.04 -10.54 28.08
N ASN A 244 -9.92 -11.38 27.51
CA ASN A 244 -10.05 -12.81 27.77
C ASN A 244 -9.88 -13.74 26.54
N GLU A 245 -9.49 -13.26 25.35
CA GLU A 245 -9.27 -14.14 24.18
C GLU A 245 -7.84 -14.02 23.60
N THR A 246 -7.32 -15.15 23.11
CA THR A 246 -5.94 -15.28 22.62
C THR A 246 -5.71 -14.55 21.28
N PRO A 247 -4.58 -13.85 21.11
CA PRO A 247 -4.34 -13.04 19.92
C PRO A 247 -3.85 -13.90 18.75
N GLY A 248 -4.65 -13.95 17.69
CA GLY A 248 -4.30 -14.63 16.44
C GLY A 248 -5.14 -14.17 15.25
N SER A 249 -5.71 -12.96 15.27
CA SER A 249 -6.48 -12.46 14.15
C SER A 249 -5.55 -12.15 12.97
N VAL A 250 -5.83 -12.76 11.82
CA VAL A 250 -5.25 -12.35 10.53
C VAL A 250 -5.59 -10.87 10.32
N GLY A 251 -4.57 -10.04 10.09
CA GLY A 251 -4.74 -8.61 9.88
C GLY A 251 -5.72 -8.30 8.75
N HIS A 252 -6.46 -7.19 8.86
CA HIS A 252 -7.54 -6.85 7.93
C HIS A 252 -7.07 -6.84 6.47
N ILE A 253 -5.95 -6.18 6.18
CA ILE A 253 -5.43 -6.13 4.81
C ILE A 253 -5.03 -7.51 4.26
N ASP A 254 -4.51 -8.41 5.09
CA ASP A 254 -4.16 -9.77 4.68
C ASP A 254 -5.40 -10.60 4.38
N ARG A 255 -6.46 -10.46 5.18
CA ARG A 255 -7.77 -11.08 4.92
C ARG A 255 -8.32 -10.61 3.58
N TRP A 256 -8.33 -9.30 3.37
CA TRP A 256 -8.80 -8.67 2.15
C TRP A 256 -8.04 -9.16 0.91
N LEU A 257 -6.70 -9.23 0.99
CA LEU A 257 -5.85 -9.75 -0.10
C LEU A 257 -6.11 -11.23 -0.41
N GLN A 258 -6.40 -12.04 0.61
CA GLN A 258 -6.67 -13.48 0.45
C GLN A 258 -8.01 -13.78 -0.20
N GLU A 259 -8.98 -12.90 -0.02
CA GLU A 259 -10.32 -13.04 -0.58
C GLU A 259 -10.45 -12.48 -2.00
N LEU A 260 -9.38 -11.87 -2.54
CA LEU A 260 -9.37 -11.35 -3.90
C LEU A 260 -9.71 -12.43 -4.93
N LYS A 261 -10.70 -12.11 -5.77
CA LYS A 261 -11.15 -12.96 -6.87
C LYS A 261 -10.68 -12.41 -8.22
N ASP A 262 -10.40 -13.29 -9.17
CA ASP A 262 -10.15 -12.91 -10.55
C ASP A 262 -11.45 -12.50 -11.27
N SER A 263 -11.35 -12.10 -12.54
CA SER A 263 -12.52 -11.67 -13.31
C SER A 263 -13.56 -12.77 -13.56
N LYS A 264 -13.24 -14.03 -13.25
CA LYS A 264 -14.13 -15.19 -13.37
C LYS A 264 -14.65 -15.65 -12.00
N GLY A 265 -14.33 -14.93 -10.92
CA GLY A 265 -14.71 -15.29 -9.55
C GLY A 265 -13.81 -16.36 -8.91
N GLY A 266 -12.74 -16.79 -9.59
CA GLY A 266 -11.76 -17.74 -9.06
C GLY A 266 -10.75 -17.07 -8.12
N LYS A 267 -9.95 -17.86 -7.39
CA LYS A 267 -8.89 -17.32 -6.53
C LYS A 267 -7.87 -16.53 -7.36
N LEU A 268 -7.56 -15.30 -6.96
CA LEU A 268 -6.57 -14.49 -7.64
C LEU A 268 -5.15 -15.01 -7.34
N VAL A 269 -4.51 -15.62 -8.33
CA VAL A 269 -3.18 -16.23 -8.20
C VAL A 269 -2.22 -15.83 -9.32
N CYS A 270 -0.93 -15.94 -9.06
CA CYS A 270 0.15 -15.62 -10.01
C CYS A 270 1.30 -16.63 -9.91
N PRO A 271 1.92 -17.07 -11.03
CA PRO A 271 3.13 -17.89 -10.98
C PRO A 271 4.28 -17.16 -10.30
N LEU A 272 4.99 -17.80 -9.36
CA LEU A 272 6.18 -17.23 -8.73
C LEU A 272 7.37 -17.25 -9.71
N GLY A 273 8.06 -16.12 -9.84
CA GLY A 273 9.36 -16.04 -10.48
C GLY A 273 10.50 -16.36 -9.51
N ASP A 274 11.73 -16.42 -10.02
CA ASP A 274 12.92 -16.72 -9.21
C ASP A 274 13.12 -15.71 -8.07
N LYS A 275 12.84 -14.44 -8.34
CA LYS A 275 12.92 -13.37 -7.34
C LYS A 275 11.85 -13.50 -6.25
N ASP A 276 10.65 -13.98 -6.59
CA ASP A 276 9.59 -14.24 -5.60
C ASP A 276 10.00 -15.37 -4.64
N LYS A 277 10.54 -16.45 -5.20
CA LYS A 277 11.03 -17.59 -4.41
C LYS A 277 12.20 -17.21 -3.52
N ALA A 278 13.10 -16.37 -4.04
CA ALA A 278 14.21 -15.82 -3.26
C ALA A 278 13.69 -14.93 -2.12
N PHE A 279 12.79 -13.99 -2.44
CA PHE A 279 12.18 -13.08 -1.46
C PHE A 279 11.47 -13.84 -0.34
N PHE A 280 10.69 -14.87 -0.68
CA PHE A 280 9.99 -15.70 0.29
C PHE A 280 10.95 -16.38 1.26
N ARG A 281 12.08 -16.92 0.76
CA ARG A 281 13.07 -17.59 1.61
C ARG A 281 13.82 -16.64 2.54
N ILE A 282 14.23 -15.48 2.04
CA ILE A 282 15.07 -14.56 2.82
C ILE A 282 14.30 -14.07 4.07
N GLY A 283 12.97 -14.25 4.11
CA GLY A 283 12.16 -13.88 5.27
C GLY A 283 12.17 -12.37 5.49
N ASP A 284 12.44 -11.60 4.44
CA ASP A 284 12.66 -10.15 4.49
C ASP A 284 11.35 -9.36 4.59
N LEU A 285 10.46 -9.87 5.45
CA LEU A 285 9.21 -9.25 5.83
C LEU A 285 9.42 -8.14 6.86
N ALA A 286 10.67 -7.87 7.27
CA ALA A 286 10.98 -6.88 8.30
C ALA A 286 12.24 -5.99 8.09
N ALA A 287 13.27 -6.32 7.31
CA ALA A 287 14.49 -5.47 7.31
C ALA A 287 15.48 -5.71 6.16
N ALA A 288 15.36 -4.90 5.10
CA ALA A 288 16.53 -4.51 4.31
C ALA A 288 16.61 -2.99 4.28
N SER A 289 17.50 -2.46 5.13
CA SER A 289 18.11 -1.15 4.92
C SER A 289 18.57 -1.05 3.46
N PRO A 290 18.42 0.11 2.80
CA PRO A 290 18.99 0.29 1.47
C PRO A 290 20.50 0.03 1.53
N PRO A 291 21.12 -0.51 0.46
CA PRO A 291 22.58 -0.62 0.40
C PRO A 291 23.17 0.77 0.63
N PRO A 292 24.31 0.88 1.34
CA PRO A 292 24.94 2.17 1.58
C PRO A 292 25.20 2.85 0.23
N PRO A 293 24.97 4.17 0.13
CA PRO A 293 25.28 4.90 -1.10
C PRO A 293 26.77 4.74 -1.41
N LEU A 294 27.07 4.36 -2.65
CA LEU A 294 28.41 4.43 -3.23
C LEU A 294 28.89 5.89 -3.25
#